data_AF-A0A955WAB2-F1
#
_entry.id   AF-A0A955WAB2-F1
#
_cell.length_a   1.000
_cell.length_b   1.000
_cell.length_c   1.000
_cell.angle_alpha   90.00
_cell.angle_beta   90.00
_cell.angle_gamma   90.00
#
_symmetry.space_group_name_H-M   'P 1'
#
loop_
_entity.id
_entity.type
_entity.pdbx_description
1 polymer ?
#
loop_
_entity_poly.entity_id
_entity_poly.type
_entity_poly.pdbx_seq_one_letter_code
_entity_poly.pdbx_strand_id
1 'polypeptide(L)'
;MFQRILRVAAFTAALSIAATSVAPTHAHAQTTPLRQQESGFKGMFALGMFGAELGLVIPAAAGLDQWWALVVFPVIGATGGALGGYFGLDRNNQVEASTAILAISIALVVPSVVLTVALRSYDADDDNPAADGDPSVTVTDDAEASARRRSQSIARAGSGLLRRSEYGLHLGMPGVAVGTRGAMTRDDMLMGVRPTTEVRISLFSGVF
;
A
#
# COMPACT_ATOMS: atom_id res chain seq x y z
N MET A 1 24.48 -4.75 -6.73
CA MET A 1 24.47 -5.52 -5.47
C MET A 1 24.69 -4.65 -4.21
N PHE A 2 25.78 -3.88 -4.12
CA PHE A 2 26.09 -3.03 -2.93
C PHE A 2 25.00 -2.02 -2.55
N GLN A 3 24.31 -1.41 -3.52
CA GLN A 3 23.21 -0.47 -3.22
C GLN A 3 21.94 -1.16 -2.69
N ARG A 4 21.68 -2.43 -3.05
CA ARG A 4 20.58 -3.22 -2.50
C ARG A 4 20.86 -3.57 -1.03
N ILE A 5 22.09 -3.98 -0.72
CA ILE A 5 22.55 -4.27 0.65
C ILE A 5 22.54 -3.01 1.53
N LEU A 6 22.96 -1.86 0.98
CA LEU A 6 22.94 -0.57 1.71
C LEU A 6 21.50 -0.10 2.02
N ARG A 7 20.55 -0.31 1.10
CA ARG A 7 19.12 0.01 1.33
C ARG A 7 18.48 -0.93 2.35
N VAL A 8 18.80 -2.22 2.29
CA VAL A 8 18.35 -3.21 3.29
C VAL A 8 18.93 -2.91 4.68
N ALA A 9 20.22 -2.53 4.75
CA ALA A 9 20.89 -2.14 5.99
C ALA A 9 20.33 -0.82 6.57
N ALA A 10 20.05 0.17 5.72
CA ALA A 10 19.45 1.44 6.16
C ALA A 10 18.01 1.26 6.69
N PHE A 11 17.23 0.37 6.08
CA PHE A 11 15.86 0.08 6.54
C PHE A 11 15.83 -0.79 7.80
N THR A 12 16.74 -1.75 7.96
CA THR A 12 16.87 -2.51 9.22
C THR A 12 17.35 -1.63 10.36
N ALA A 13 18.25 -0.66 10.10
CA ALA A 13 18.64 0.34 11.08
C ALA A 13 17.46 1.26 11.47
N ALA A 14 16.65 1.71 10.52
CA ALA A 14 15.46 2.52 10.80
C ALA A 14 14.38 1.77 11.60
N LEU A 15 14.18 0.48 11.31
CA LEU A 15 13.25 -0.38 12.06
C LEU A 15 13.73 -0.63 13.51
N SER A 16 15.04 -0.78 13.71
CA SER A 16 15.63 -0.98 15.04
C SER A 16 15.60 0.29 15.91
N ILE A 17 15.72 1.47 15.29
CA ILE A 17 15.58 2.78 15.96
C ILE A 17 14.12 3.07 16.32
N ALA A 18 13.15 2.67 15.47
CA ALA A 18 11.73 2.82 15.79
C ALA A 18 11.32 1.94 17.00
N ALA A 19 11.86 0.72 17.08
CA ALA A 19 11.56 -0.25 18.14
C ALA A 19 12.06 0.15 19.54
N THR A 20 13.07 1.03 19.64
CA THR A 20 13.62 1.49 20.94
C THR A 20 12.93 2.73 21.52
N SER A 21 12.07 3.41 20.75
CA SER A 21 11.43 4.66 21.17
C SER A 21 10.11 4.49 21.93
N VAL A 22 9.56 3.28 21.96
CA VAL A 22 8.34 2.98 22.73
C VAL A 22 8.75 2.53 24.12
N ALA A 23 9.07 3.50 24.98
CA ALA A 23 9.10 3.25 26.42
C ALA A 23 7.68 2.87 26.87
N PRO A 24 7.46 1.72 27.54
CA PRO A 24 6.15 1.42 28.09
C PRO A 24 5.83 2.46 29.17
N THR A 25 4.98 3.43 28.85
CA THR A 25 4.39 4.29 29.88
C THR A 25 3.53 3.39 30.75
N HIS A 26 3.99 3.09 31.96
CA HIS A 26 3.19 2.41 32.97
C HIS A 26 1.94 3.23 33.26
N ALA A 27 0.81 2.81 32.71
CA ALA A 27 -0.49 3.34 33.09
C ALA A 27 -0.88 2.72 34.43
N HIS A 28 -0.94 3.53 35.48
CA HIS A 28 -1.55 3.14 36.76
C HIS A 28 -3.06 2.89 36.53
N ALA A 29 -3.47 1.61 36.60
CA ALA A 29 -4.88 1.24 36.53
C ALA A 29 -5.61 1.74 37.78
N GLN A 30 -6.72 2.46 37.57
CA GLN A 30 -7.67 2.80 38.61
C GLN A 30 -8.25 1.53 39.22
N THR A 31 -8.16 1.41 40.54
CA THR A 31 -8.71 0.33 41.37
C THR A 31 -10.23 0.35 41.34
N THR A 32 -10.80 -0.21 40.27
CA THR A 32 -12.23 -0.50 40.16
C THR A 32 -12.43 -1.98 40.53
N PRO A 33 -13.41 -2.35 41.38
CA PRO A 33 -13.47 -3.69 41.94
C PRO A 33 -13.63 -4.78 40.86
N LEU A 34 -12.68 -5.72 40.92
CA LEU A 34 -12.60 -7.06 40.31
C LEU A 34 -13.85 -7.52 39.55
N ARG A 35 -14.02 -7.06 38.31
CA ARG A 35 -14.66 -7.88 37.27
C ARG A 35 -13.51 -8.57 36.57
N GLN A 36 -13.38 -9.88 36.79
CA GLN A 36 -12.39 -10.74 36.15
C GLN A 36 -12.45 -10.49 34.64
N GLN A 37 -11.47 -9.78 34.10
CA GLN A 37 -11.44 -9.42 32.69
C GLN A 37 -11.04 -10.69 31.93
N GLU A 38 -12.02 -11.39 31.36
CA GLU A 38 -11.74 -12.57 30.55
C GLU A 38 -10.90 -12.18 29.32
N SER A 39 -9.94 -13.04 28.95
CA SER A 39 -9.08 -12.84 27.77
C SER A 39 -9.88 -12.70 26.46
N GLY A 40 -11.13 -13.18 26.46
CA GLY A 40 -12.03 -13.10 25.32
C GLY A 40 -11.41 -13.78 24.09
N PHE A 41 -11.12 -12.97 23.07
CA PHE A 41 -10.61 -13.43 21.77
C PHE A 41 -9.37 -12.67 21.32
N LYS A 42 -8.74 -11.88 22.21
CA LYS A 42 -7.67 -10.96 21.82
C LYS A 42 -6.43 -11.71 21.33
N GLY A 43 -6.09 -12.84 21.98
CA GLY A 43 -4.96 -13.67 21.58
C GLY A 43 -5.17 -14.30 20.21
N MET A 44 -6.36 -14.85 19.96
CA MET A 44 -6.76 -15.42 18.67
C MET A 44 -6.63 -14.40 17.53
N PHE A 45 -7.20 -13.20 17.70
CA PHE A 45 -7.11 -12.17 16.66
C PHE A 45 -5.68 -11.67 16.46
N ALA A 46 -4.94 -11.48 17.53
CA ALA A 46 -3.58 -10.96 17.46
C ALA A 46 -2.62 -11.91 16.76
N LEU A 47 -2.56 -13.18 17.19
CA LEU A 47 -1.70 -14.16 16.55
C LEU A 47 -2.23 -14.59 15.18
N GLY A 48 -3.55 -14.52 14.94
CA GLY A 48 -4.11 -14.73 13.60
C GLY A 48 -3.67 -13.64 12.61
N MET A 49 -3.73 -12.37 13.02
CA MET A 49 -3.26 -11.26 12.18
C MET A 49 -1.75 -11.36 11.94
N PHE A 50 -0.97 -11.59 12.99
CA PHE A 50 0.48 -11.80 12.90
C PHE A 50 0.84 -13.01 12.01
N GLY A 51 0.08 -14.11 12.12
CA GLY A 51 0.24 -15.29 11.28
C GLY A 51 -0.05 -15.02 9.81
N ALA A 52 -1.04 -14.17 9.51
CA ALA A 52 -1.33 -13.73 8.14
C ALA A 52 -0.16 -12.94 7.54
N GLU A 53 0.43 -12.03 8.33
CA GLU A 53 1.58 -11.23 7.92
C GLU A 53 2.80 -12.12 7.61
N LEU A 54 3.10 -13.08 8.48
CA LEU A 54 4.17 -14.06 8.21
C LEU A 54 3.85 -14.92 6.97
N GLY A 55 2.59 -15.28 6.78
CA GLY A 55 2.13 -15.99 5.58
C GLY A 55 2.24 -15.16 4.30
N LEU A 56 2.35 -13.84 4.36
CA LEU A 56 2.66 -12.98 3.22
C LEU A 56 4.17 -12.82 3.02
N VAL A 57 4.90 -12.53 4.11
CA VAL A 57 6.31 -12.18 4.07
C VAL A 57 7.20 -13.38 3.73
N ILE A 58 6.94 -14.56 4.32
CA ILE A 58 7.80 -15.74 4.15
C ILE A 58 7.81 -16.23 2.69
N PRO A 59 6.67 -16.43 2.01
CA PRO A 59 6.68 -16.83 0.61
C PRO A 59 7.31 -15.77 -0.30
N ALA A 60 7.09 -14.48 -0.01
CA ALA A 60 7.73 -13.40 -0.75
C ALA A 60 9.26 -13.40 -0.57
N ALA A 61 9.75 -13.67 0.64
CA ALA A 61 11.18 -13.81 0.91
C ALA A 61 11.79 -15.06 0.26
N ALA A 62 10.99 -16.12 0.09
CA ALA A 62 11.37 -17.34 -0.61
C ALA A 62 11.25 -17.23 -2.15
N GLY A 63 10.83 -16.07 -2.68
CA GLY A 63 10.70 -15.84 -4.12
C GLY A 63 9.45 -16.46 -4.77
N LEU A 64 8.46 -16.91 -3.98
CA LEU A 64 7.19 -17.33 -4.54
C LEU A 64 6.40 -16.08 -4.97
N ASP A 65 6.29 -15.89 -6.28
CA ASP A 65 5.60 -14.78 -6.96
C ASP A 65 4.18 -15.13 -7.42
N GLN A 66 3.86 -16.43 -7.50
CA GLN A 66 2.56 -16.93 -7.94
C GLN A 66 1.38 -16.36 -7.13
N TRP A 67 0.28 -16.06 -7.81
CA TRP A 67 -0.90 -15.42 -7.21
C TRP A 67 -1.56 -16.29 -6.13
N TRP A 68 -1.56 -17.63 -6.29
CA TRP A 68 -2.17 -18.52 -5.31
C TRP A 68 -1.40 -18.52 -3.99
N ALA A 69 -0.08 -18.32 -4.04
CA ALA A 69 0.76 -18.27 -2.84
C ALA A 69 0.41 -17.04 -1.98
N LEU A 70 0.02 -15.93 -2.60
CA LEU A 70 -0.45 -14.72 -1.90
C LEU A 70 -1.78 -14.90 -1.16
N VAL A 71 -2.51 -15.98 -1.44
CA VAL A 71 -3.80 -16.24 -0.80
C VAL A 71 -3.67 -17.39 0.19
N VAL A 72 -3.04 -18.49 -0.23
CA VAL A 72 -2.99 -19.72 0.55
C VAL A 72 -2.12 -19.57 1.80
N PHE A 73 -0.90 -19.04 1.66
CA PHE A 73 0.01 -18.94 2.80
C PHE A 73 -0.48 -17.96 3.88
N PRO A 74 -1.03 -16.77 3.55
CA PRO A 74 -1.62 -15.88 4.56
C PRO A 74 -2.84 -16.50 5.23
N VAL A 75 -3.70 -17.20 4.50
CA VAL A 75 -4.87 -17.87 5.08
C VAL A 75 -4.45 -19.00 6.03
N ILE A 76 -3.48 -19.83 5.64
CA ILE A 76 -2.93 -20.90 6.49
C ILE A 76 -2.24 -20.30 7.72
N GLY A 77 -1.41 -19.27 7.51
CA GLY A 77 -0.71 -18.57 8.58
C GLY A 77 -1.69 -17.93 9.56
N ALA A 78 -2.76 -17.30 9.06
CA ALA A 78 -3.80 -16.70 9.88
C ALA A 78 -4.56 -17.75 10.69
N THR A 79 -4.90 -18.88 10.07
CA THR A 79 -5.60 -19.98 10.74
C THR A 79 -4.72 -20.61 11.82
N GLY A 80 -3.45 -20.89 11.50
CA GLY A 80 -2.48 -21.44 12.45
C GLY A 80 -2.18 -20.48 13.59
N GLY A 81 -2.02 -19.20 13.28
CA GLY A 81 -1.84 -18.13 14.25
C GLY A 81 -3.04 -17.98 15.18
N ALA A 82 -4.26 -17.98 14.63
CA ALA A 82 -5.48 -17.87 15.43
C ALA A 82 -5.64 -19.04 16.40
N LEU A 83 -5.37 -20.27 15.94
CA LEU A 83 -5.37 -21.45 16.81
C LEU A 83 -4.28 -21.35 17.89
N GLY A 84 -3.08 -20.91 17.52
CA GLY A 84 -1.98 -20.68 18.47
C GLY A 84 -2.33 -19.62 19.52
N GLY A 85 -2.98 -18.53 19.12
CA GLY A 85 -3.46 -17.49 20.03
C GLY A 85 -4.57 -17.96 20.95
N TYR A 86 -5.50 -18.75 20.42
CA TYR A 86 -6.57 -19.33 21.22
C TYR A 86 -6.03 -20.28 22.30
N PHE A 87 -5.19 -21.26 21.92
CA PHE A 87 -4.67 -22.25 22.86
C PHE A 87 -3.54 -21.73 23.76
N GLY A 88 -2.70 -20.82 23.25
CA GLY A 88 -1.54 -20.30 23.98
C GLY A 88 -1.87 -19.15 24.92
N LEU A 89 -2.76 -18.24 24.51
CA LEU A 89 -3.02 -16.98 25.22
C LEU A 89 -4.43 -16.94 25.81
N ASP A 90 -5.46 -17.14 24.99
CA ASP A 90 -6.85 -16.97 25.42
C ASP A 90 -7.29 -18.05 26.41
N ARG A 91 -6.96 -19.31 26.16
CA ARG A 91 -7.28 -20.44 27.06
C ARG A 91 -6.57 -20.34 28.42
N ASN A 92 -5.42 -19.69 28.46
CA ASN A 92 -4.61 -19.51 29.66
C ASN A 92 -4.92 -18.20 30.41
N ASN A 93 -5.95 -17.45 29.99
CA ASN A 93 -6.34 -16.17 30.57
C ASN A 93 -5.20 -15.13 30.64
N GLN A 94 -4.28 -15.13 29.67
CA GLN A 94 -3.17 -14.18 29.62
C GLN A 94 -3.61 -12.87 28.95
N VAL A 95 -4.39 -12.06 29.66
CA VAL A 95 -5.00 -10.83 29.14
C VAL A 95 -3.95 -9.80 28.72
N GLU A 96 -2.91 -9.65 29.53
CA GLU A 96 -1.81 -8.70 29.31
C GLU A 96 -0.99 -9.08 28.08
N ALA A 97 -0.57 -10.35 28.01
CA ALA A 97 0.18 -10.88 26.88
C ALA A 97 -0.63 -10.79 25.58
N SER A 98 -1.92 -11.15 25.61
CA SER A 98 -2.82 -11.04 24.46
C SER A 98 -2.96 -9.60 23.97
N THR A 99 -3.06 -8.64 24.89
CA THR A 99 -3.20 -7.21 24.54
C THR A 99 -1.89 -6.65 23.98
N ALA A 100 -0.74 -7.03 24.56
CA ALA A 100 0.57 -6.63 24.06
C ALA A 100 0.85 -7.18 22.66
N ILE A 101 0.60 -8.48 22.44
CA ILE A 101 0.77 -9.13 21.14
C ILE A 101 -0.19 -8.56 20.09
N LEU A 102 -1.43 -8.20 20.48
CA LEU A 102 -2.35 -7.51 19.58
C LEU A 102 -1.81 -6.14 19.14
N ALA A 103 -1.32 -5.34 20.08
CA ALA A 103 -0.75 -4.03 19.77
C ALA A 103 0.47 -4.14 18.86
N ILE A 104 1.35 -5.13 19.12
CA ILE A 104 2.52 -5.41 18.28
C ILE A 104 2.09 -5.82 16.87
N SER A 105 1.11 -6.72 16.73
CA SER A 105 0.63 -7.15 15.42
C SER A 105 0.09 -5.97 14.60
N ILE A 106 -0.75 -5.12 15.21
CA ILE A 106 -1.30 -3.94 14.50
C ILE A 106 -0.18 -2.99 14.05
N ALA A 107 0.87 -2.83 14.87
CA ALA A 107 2.02 -2.00 14.50
C ALA A 107 2.84 -2.60 13.33
N LEU A 108 2.83 -3.92 13.15
CA LEU A 108 3.62 -4.62 12.13
C LEU A 108 2.92 -4.74 10.77
N VAL A 109 1.63 -4.43 10.67
CA VAL A 109 0.87 -4.47 9.41
C VAL A 109 1.52 -3.65 8.30
N VAL A 110 1.83 -2.38 8.57
CA VAL A 110 2.41 -1.50 7.55
C VAL A 110 3.82 -1.96 7.15
N PRO A 111 4.74 -2.21 8.11
CA PRO A 111 6.06 -2.75 7.78
C PRO A 111 6.02 -4.06 7.00
N SER A 112 5.13 -5.00 7.33
CA SER A 112 5.05 -6.32 6.66
C SER A 112 4.57 -6.22 5.22
N VAL A 113 3.58 -5.36 4.94
CA VAL A 113 3.12 -5.10 3.57
C VAL A 113 4.24 -4.44 2.75
N VAL A 114 4.89 -3.41 3.29
CA VAL A 114 6.00 -2.73 2.61
C VAL A 114 7.14 -3.70 2.31
N LEU A 115 7.49 -4.57 3.26
CA LEU A 115 8.52 -5.59 3.07
C LEU A 115 8.13 -6.60 1.99
N THR A 116 6.89 -7.09 2.00
CA THR A 116 6.37 -8.04 1.00
C THR A 116 6.45 -7.44 -0.40
N VAL A 117 6.07 -6.17 -0.56
CA VAL A 117 6.16 -5.45 -1.84
C VAL A 117 7.61 -5.21 -2.25
N ALA A 118 8.49 -4.85 -1.30
CA ALA A 118 9.90 -4.64 -1.59
C ALA A 118 10.58 -5.93 -2.09
N LEU A 119 10.24 -7.08 -1.48
CA LEU A 119 10.76 -8.39 -1.87
C LEU A 119 10.25 -8.85 -3.23
N ARG A 120 9.02 -8.47 -3.60
CA ARG A 120 8.42 -8.76 -4.91
C ARG A 120 8.62 -7.65 -5.96
N SER A 121 9.42 -6.64 -5.66
CA SER A 121 9.62 -5.54 -6.60
C SER A 121 10.22 -6.07 -7.90
N TYR A 122 9.58 -5.71 -9.02
CA TYR A 122 9.94 -6.15 -10.37
C TYR A 122 11.42 -5.88 -10.65
N ASP A 123 12.19 -6.94 -10.89
CA ASP A 123 13.55 -6.84 -11.41
C ASP A 123 13.47 -6.95 -12.94
N ALA A 124 13.62 -5.82 -13.62
CA ALA A 124 13.49 -5.74 -15.08
C ALA A 124 14.60 -6.48 -15.83
N ASP A 125 15.64 -6.92 -15.12
CA ASP A 125 16.82 -7.57 -15.67
C ASP A 125 16.62 -9.09 -15.91
N ASP A 126 15.60 -9.72 -15.32
CA ASP A 126 15.34 -11.17 -15.46
C ASP A 126 14.55 -11.55 -16.72
N ASP A 127 13.85 -10.59 -17.35
CA ASP A 127 13.08 -10.77 -18.58
C ASP A 127 13.86 -10.34 -19.85
N ASN A 128 15.19 -10.48 -19.84
CA ASN A 128 15.98 -10.30 -21.05
C ASN A 128 16.28 -11.65 -21.73
N PRO A 129 15.45 -12.11 -22.68
CA PRO A 129 15.79 -13.26 -23.53
C PRO A 129 16.97 -12.98 -24.49
N ALA A 130 17.62 -11.81 -24.44
CA ALA A 130 18.76 -11.47 -25.30
C ALA A 130 20.13 -11.89 -24.74
N ALA A 131 20.20 -12.91 -23.86
CA ALA A 131 21.46 -13.41 -23.33
C ALA A 131 22.27 -14.29 -24.30
N ASP A 132 21.97 -14.29 -25.62
CA ASP A 132 22.77 -14.97 -26.65
C ASP A 132 22.95 -14.19 -27.96
N GLY A 133 22.70 -12.88 -28.00
CA GLY A 133 23.02 -12.11 -29.19
C GLY A 133 22.98 -10.62 -28.93
N ASP A 134 24.15 -9.98 -28.95
CA ASP A 134 24.33 -8.53 -28.84
C ASP A 134 23.40 -7.73 -29.76
N PRO A 135 22.46 -6.93 -29.21
CA PRO A 135 21.76 -5.90 -29.94
C PRO A 135 21.79 -4.60 -29.14
N SER A 136 22.90 -4.31 -28.45
CA SER A 136 22.97 -3.29 -27.40
C SER A 136 22.88 -1.83 -27.91
N VAL A 137 22.68 -1.61 -29.21
CA VAL A 137 22.72 -0.27 -29.81
C VAL A 137 21.41 0.16 -30.50
N THR A 138 20.41 -0.72 -30.70
CA THR A 138 19.18 -0.34 -31.43
C THR A 138 17.90 -0.37 -30.58
N VAL A 139 17.83 -1.17 -29.53
CA VAL A 139 16.58 -1.37 -28.76
C VAL A 139 16.26 -0.20 -27.83
N THR A 140 17.28 0.47 -27.27
CA THR A 140 17.09 1.63 -26.39
C THR A 140 16.52 2.83 -27.12
N ASP A 141 16.99 3.07 -28.34
CA ASP A 141 16.56 4.23 -29.15
C ASP A 141 15.12 4.06 -29.65
N ASP A 142 14.74 2.85 -30.06
CA ASP A 142 13.38 2.53 -30.50
C ASP A 142 12.38 2.48 -29.34
N ALA A 143 12.79 1.96 -28.18
CA ALA A 143 11.97 1.93 -26.97
C ALA A 143 11.74 3.35 -26.43
N GLU A 144 12.78 4.19 -26.42
CA GLU A 144 12.68 5.58 -25.98
C GLU A 144 11.85 6.41 -26.99
N ALA A 145 12.03 6.20 -28.29
CA ALA A 145 11.20 6.83 -29.32
C ALA A 145 9.72 6.43 -29.19
N SER A 146 9.44 5.15 -28.89
CA SER A 146 8.08 4.64 -28.67
C SER A 146 7.47 5.18 -27.38
N ALA A 147 8.25 5.28 -26.30
CA ALA A 147 7.82 5.88 -25.04
C ALA A 147 7.52 7.38 -25.18
N ARG A 148 8.32 8.12 -25.95
CA ARG A 148 8.07 9.54 -26.28
C ARG A 148 6.82 9.72 -27.13
N ARG A 149 6.57 8.85 -28.11
CA ARG A 149 5.32 8.87 -28.90
C ARG A 149 4.10 8.53 -28.03
N ARG A 150 4.24 7.61 -27.08
CA ARG A 150 3.20 7.25 -26.11
C ARG A 150 2.91 8.40 -25.13
N SER A 151 3.93 9.06 -24.60
CA SER A 151 3.73 10.21 -23.69
C SER A 151 3.11 11.41 -24.41
N GLN A 152 3.49 11.67 -25.67
CA GLN A 152 2.88 12.72 -26.48
C GLN A 152 1.41 12.42 -26.84
N SER A 153 1.07 11.17 -27.15
CA SER A 153 -0.33 10.78 -27.41
C SER A 153 -1.19 10.84 -26.14
N ILE A 154 -0.65 10.45 -24.98
CA ILE A 154 -1.31 10.60 -23.68
C ILE A 154 -1.53 12.08 -23.33
N ALA A 155 -0.56 12.95 -23.64
CA ALA A 155 -0.69 14.39 -23.42
C ALA A 155 -1.76 15.03 -24.34
N ARG A 156 -1.90 14.53 -25.58
CA ARG A 156 -2.96 14.96 -26.51
C ARG A 156 -4.36 14.46 -26.13
N ALA A 157 -4.46 13.31 -25.44
CA ALA A 157 -5.72 12.72 -25.01
C ALA A 157 -6.47 13.51 -23.90
N GLY A 158 -5.93 14.64 -23.44
CA GLY A 158 -6.60 15.58 -22.53
C GLY A 158 -6.57 15.19 -21.05
N SER A 159 -7.20 16.00 -20.20
CA SER A 159 -7.31 15.76 -18.76
C SER A 159 -8.60 15.02 -18.42
N GLY A 160 -8.49 13.83 -17.85
CA GLY A 160 -9.61 12.94 -17.53
C GLY A 160 -9.15 11.67 -16.82
N LEU A 161 -10.00 11.09 -15.96
CA LEU A 161 -9.72 9.82 -15.26
C LEU A 161 -9.70 8.65 -16.24
N LEU A 162 -10.68 8.60 -17.16
CA LEU A 162 -10.77 7.66 -18.25
C LEU A 162 -10.49 8.39 -19.57
N ARG A 163 -9.44 7.96 -20.28
CA ARG A 163 -8.97 8.57 -21.52
C ARG A 163 -9.05 7.57 -22.66
N ARG A 164 -9.65 7.98 -23.78
CA ARG A 164 -9.66 7.19 -25.02
C ARG A 164 -8.67 7.81 -26.00
N SER A 165 -7.65 7.03 -26.39
CA SER A 165 -6.68 7.39 -27.42
C SER A 165 -6.78 6.42 -28.60
N GLU A 166 -6.13 6.75 -29.73
CA GLU A 166 -6.00 5.86 -30.89
C GLU A 166 -5.37 4.50 -30.54
N TYR A 167 -4.60 4.44 -29.45
CA TYR A 167 -3.91 3.24 -28.97
C TYR A 167 -4.64 2.50 -27.85
N GLY A 168 -5.84 2.94 -27.47
CA GLY A 168 -6.70 2.23 -26.50
C GLY A 168 -7.24 3.10 -25.37
N LEU A 169 -7.76 2.42 -24.34
CA LEU A 169 -8.33 3.04 -23.14
C LEU A 169 -7.25 3.15 -22.05
N HIS A 170 -7.11 4.33 -21.47
CA HIS A 170 -6.11 4.61 -20.45
C HIS A 170 -6.75 5.22 -19.20
N LEU A 171 -6.22 4.86 -18.02
CA LEU A 171 -6.61 5.46 -16.75
C LEU A 171 -5.54 6.51 -16.36
N GLY A 172 -5.96 7.72 -16.04
CA GLY A 172 -5.07 8.83 -15.70
C GLY A 172 -5.56 9.64 -14.51
N MET A 173 -4.81 10.66 -14.11
CA MET A 173 -5.26 11.58 -13.06
C MET A 173 -6.49 12.38 -13.54
N PRO A 174 -7.52 12.56 -12.67
CA PRO A 174 -8.67 13.39 -12.99
C PRO A 174 -8.23 14.85 -13.14
N GLY A 175 -8.71 15.52 -14.19
CA GLY A 175 -8.43 16.95 -14.38
C GLY A 175 -9.27 17.77 -13.41
N VAL A 176 -8.64 18.54 -12.52
CA VAL A 176 -9.34 19.47 -11.64
C VAL A 176 -9.09 20.90 -12.13
N ALA A 177 -10.16 21.59 -12.53
CA ALA A 177 -10.11 22.99 -12.91
C ALA A 177 -10.95 23.80 -11.91
N VAL A 178 -10.35 24.84 -11.32
CA VAL A 178 -11.05 25.75 -10.43
C VAL A 178 -11.29 27.05 -11.19
N GLY A 179 -12.54 27.45 -11.33
CA GLY A 179 -12.94 28.66 -12.03
C GLY A 179 -13.98 29.44 -11.24
N THR A 180 -14.02 30.76 -11.41
CA THR A 180 -15.13 31.57 -10.94
C THR A 180 -16.21 31.59 -12.01
N ARG A 181 -17.48 31.47 -11.60
CA ARG A 181 -18.62 31.60 -12.54
C ARG A 181 -18.52 32.96 -13.26
N GLY A 182 -18.84 32.96 -14.56
CA GLY A 182 -18.53 34.03 -15.52
C GLY A 182 -19.00 35.45 -15.16
N ALA A 183 -18.59 36.42 -15.99
CA ALA A 183 -18.77 37.86 -15.76
C ALA A 183 -20.17 38.21 -15.23
N MET A 184 -20.19 38.76 -14.02
CA MET A 184 -21.39 39.10 -13.27
C MET A 184 -22.24 40.10 -14.06
N THR A 185 -23.50 39.76 -14.34
CA THR A 185 -24.40 40.69 -15.00
C THR A 185 -24.92 41.72 -13.99
N ARG A 186 -25.33 42.90 -14.46
CA ARG A 186 -25.75 44.01 -13.58
C ARG A 186 -26.97 43.64 -12.71
N ASP A 187 -27.82 42.75 -13.21
CA ASP A 187 -28.97 42.23 -12.47
C ASP A 187 -28.56 41.27 -11.33
N ASP A 188 -27.50 40.47 -11.51
CA ASP A 188 -26.97 39.58 -10.46
C ASP A 188 -26.43 40.37 -9.25
N MET A 189 -25.86 41.57 -9.50
CA MET A 189 -25.38 42.48 -8.46
C MET A 189 -26.53 43.08 -7.65
N LEU A 190 -27.66 43.38 -8.30
CA LEU A 190 -28.84 43.93 -7.62
C LEU A 190 -29.57 42.87 -6.78
N MET A 191 -29.50 41.60 -7.18
CA MET A 191 -30.04 40.48 -6.40
C MET A 191 -29.10 39.97 -5.29
N GLY A 192 -27.92 40.59 -5.10
CA GLY A 192 -26.99 40.25 -4.02
C GLY A 192 -26.31 38.89 -4.18
N VAL A 193 -26.28 38.33 -5.38
CA VAL A 193 -25.64 37.04 -5.67
C VAL A 193 -24.14 37.18 -5.48
N ARG A 194 -23.50 36.30 -4.70
CA ARG A 194 -22.05 36.35 -4.47
C ARG A 194 -21.31 35.51 -5.52
N PRO A 195 -20.09 35.91 -5.92
CA PRO A 195 -19.26 35.08 -6.79
C PRO A 195 -18.95 33.75 -6.08
N THR A 196 -19.33 32.65 -6.71
CA THR A 196 -19.06 31.30 -6.20
C THR A 196 -17.88 30.68 -6.94
N THR A 197 -16.94 30.12 -6.19
CA THR A 197 -15.84 29.31 -6.73
C THR A 197 -16.40 27.96 -7.17
N GLU A 198 -16.24 27.62 -8.44
CA GLU A 198 -16.63 26.33 -9.00
C GLU A 198 -15.39 25.44 -9.16
N VAL A 199 -15.50 24.19 -8.70
CA VAL A 199 -14.51 23.15 -8.95
C VAL A 199 -15.10 22.19 -9.99
N ARG A 200 -14.44 22.08 -11.14
CA ARG A 200 -14.81 21.17 -12.23
C ARG A 200 -13.85 19.99 -12.25
N ILE A 201 -14.40 18.78 -12.22
CA ILE A 201 -13.63 17.54 -12.25
C ILE A 201 -13.93 16.83 -13.56
N SER A 202 -12.94 16.72 -14.44
CA SER A 202 -13.05 15.99 -15.70
C SER A 202 -12.81 14.50 -15.44
N LEU A 203 -13.86 13.70 -15.62
CA LEU A 203 -13.81 12.25 -15.46
C LEU A 203 -13.49 11.51 -16.77
N PHE A 204 -13.94 12.05 -17.91
CA PHE A 204 -13.75 11.44 -19.22
C PHE A 204 -13.13 12.45 -20.19
N SER A 205 -12.14 12.01 -20.96
CA SER A 205 -11.51 12.81 -22.00
C SER A 205 -11.10 11.94 -23.20
N GLY A 206 -11.07 12.50 -24.40
CA GLY A 206 -10.70 11.75 -25.60
C GLY A 206 -10.63 12.63 -26.83
N VAL A 207 -9.93 12.13 -27.83
CA VAL A 207 -9.84 12.71 -29.19
C VAL A 207 -10.53 11.72 -30.14
N PHE A 208 -11.38 12.22 -31.03
CA PHE A 208 -12.16 11.45 -32.01
C PHE A 208 -11.70 11.78 -33.42
#